data_AF-A0A2W4PQ68-F1
#
_entry.id   AF-A0A2W4PQ68-F1
#
_cell.length_a   1.000
_cell.length_b   1.000
_cell.length_c   1.000
_cell.angle_alpha   90.00
_cell.angle_beta   90.00
_cell.angle_gamma   90.00
#
_symmetry.space_group_name_H-M   'P 1'
#
loop_
_entity.id
_entity.type
_entity.pdbx_description
1 polymer ?
#
loop_
_entity_poly.entity_id
_entity_poly.type
_entity_poly.pdbx_seq_one_letter_code
_entity_poly.pdbx_strand_id
1 'polypeptide(L)'
;MYKNINLALYYTAVGHTELAIKHLELFTEEDNFIYPVLLIPDDPLVDSVKDRPEFVSATKKLEAKFWNTNKRIRKRLEEMELL
;
A
#
# COMPACT_ATOMS: atom_id res chain seq x y z
N MET A 1 -12.75 5.48 -2.09
CA MET A 1 -11.50 5.28 -1.33
C MET A 1 -11.28 3.77 -1.20
N TYR A 2 -10.05 3.26 -1.35
CA TYR A 2 -9.69 1.83 -1.20
C TYR A 2 -10.19 0.84 -2.28
N LYS A 3 -10.63 1.29 -3.46
CA LYS A 3 -11.09 0.38 -4.52
C LYS A 3 -9.98 -0.57 -4.97
N ASN A 4 -8.81 -0.03 -5.29
CA ASN A 4 -7.71 -0.83 -5.85
C ASN A 4 -7.12 -1.81 -4.82
N ILE A 5 -6.98 -1.41 -3.55
CA ILE A 5 -6.50 -2.35 -2.53
C ILE A 5 -7.49 -3.50 -2.25
N ASN A 6 -8.79 -3.21 -2.22
CA ASN A 6 -9.81 -4.26 -2.06
C ASN A 6 -9.83 -5.22 -3.26
N LEU A 7 -9.64 -4.70 -4.47
CA LEU A 7 -9.52 -5.54 -5.67
C LEU A 7 -8.23 -6.37 -5.66
N ALA A 8 -7.11 -5.80 -5.21
CA ALA A 8 -5.87 -6.56 -5.05
C ALA A 8 -6.07 -7.75 -4.11
N LEU A 9 -6.65 -7.51 -2.92
CA LEU A 9 -6.96 -8.55 -1.94
C LEU A 9 -7.93 -9.62 -2.48
N TYR A 10 -9.00 -9.18 -3.15
CA TYR A 10 -9.96 -10.09 -3.78
C TYR A 10 -9.27 -11.01 -4.81
N TYR A 11 -8.49 -10.44 -5.72
CA TYR A 11 -7.84 -11.21 -6.77
C TYR A 11 -6.76 -12.15 -6.23
N THR A 12 -6.09 -11.79 -5.14
CA THR A 12 -5.20 -12.73 -4.45
C THR A 12 -5.99 -13.90 -3.88
N ALA A 13 -7.12 -13.64 -3.21
CA ALA A 13 -7.96 -14.68 -2.61
C ALA A 13 -8.54 -15.66 -3.65
N VAL A 14 -8.86 -15.19 -4.85
CA VAL A 14 -9.36 -16.05 -5.95
C VAL A 14 -8.26 -16.59 -6.88
N GLY A 15 -6.97 -16.35 -6.57
CA GLY A 15 -5.83 -16.90 -7.30
C GLY A 15 -5.45 -16.20 -8.61
N HIS A 16 -6.03 -15.02 -8.90
CA HIS A 16 -5.73 -14.23 -10.10
C HIS A 16 -4.54 -13.29 -9.87
N THR A 17 -3.34 -13.87 -9.86
CA THR A 17 -2.10 -13.16 -9.48
C THR A 17 -1.82 -11.89 -10.31
N GLU A 18 -1.96 -11.94 -11.63
CA GLU A 18 -1.70 -10.78 -12.50
C GLU A 18 -2.64 -9.61 -12.21
N LEU A 19 -3.91 -9.91 -11.92
CA LEU A 19 -4.90 -8.89 -11.55
C LEU A 19 -4.63 -8.33 -10.15
N ALA A 20 -4.20 -9.17 -9.22
CA ALA A 20 -3.80 -8.74 -7.89
C ALA A 20 -2.63 -7.73 -7.96
N ILE A 21 -1.57 -8.06 -8.70
CA ILE A 21 -0.40 -7.18 -8.89
C ILE A 21 -0.80 -5.88 -9.59
N LYS A 22 -1.61 -5.95 -10.65
CA LYS A 22 -2.09 -4.76 -11.37
C LYS A 22 -2.82 -3.79 -10.44
N HIS A 23 -3.74 -4.29 -9.63
CA HIS A 23 -4.51 -3.46 -8.72
C HIS A 23 -3.66 -2.94 -7.55
N LEU A 24 -2.65 -3.69 -7.11
CA LEU A 24 -1.69 -3.21 -6.12
C LEU A 24 -0.84 -2.05 -6.65
N GLU A 25 -0.34 -2.13 -7.90
CA GLU A 25 0.39 -1.04 -8.54
C GLU A 25 -0.51 0.21 -8.72
N LEU A 26 -1.76 0.04 -9.15
CA LEU A 26 -2.73 1.16 -9.23
C LEU A 26 -2.98 1.81 -7.87
N PHE A 27 -2.98 1.03 -6.80
CA PHE A 27 -3.14 1.58 -5.45
C PHE A 27 -1.95 2.45 -5.05
N THR A 28 -0.75 2.21 -5.58
CA THR A 28 0.42 3.06 -5.28
C THR A 28 0.28 4.50 -5.77
N GLU A 29 -0.57 4.72 -6.77
CA GLU A 29 -0.85 6.03 -7.38
C GLU A 29 -1.98 6.80 -6.67
N GLU A 30 -2.77 6.16 -5.79
CA GLU A 30 -3.83 6.85 -5.04
C GLU A 30 -3.24 7.83 -3.99
N ASP A 31 -4.07 8.62 -3.30
CA ASP A 31 -3.64 9.46 -2.17
C ASP A 31 -4.52 9.16 -0.94
N ASN A 32 -4.18 9.72 0.23
CA ASN A 32 -4.90 9.53 1.51
C ASN A 32 -4.87 8.08 2.05
N PHE A 33 -3.69 7.48 2.06
CA PHE A 33 -3.46 6.17 2.67
C PHE A 33 -3.40 6.29 4.19
N ILE A 34 -4.32 5.62 4.90
CA ILE A 34 -4.37 5.70 6.37
C ILE A 34 -3.37 4.72 7.00
N TYR A 35 -3.51 3.42 6.72
CA TYR A 35 -2.85 2.35 7.47
C TYR A 35 -2.70 1.00 6.71
N PRO A 36 -3.56 0.63 5.74
CA PRO A 36 -3.48 -0.70 5.10
C PRO A 36 -2.12 -1.00 4.47
N VAL A 37 -1.39 0.02 4.00
CA VAL A 37 -0.02 -0.12 3.46
C VAL A 37 0.95 -0.82 4.41
N LEU A 38 0.80 -0.65 5.72
CA LEU A 38 1.66 -1.29 6.72
C LEU A 38 1.23 -2.73 7.03
N LEU A 39 -0.02 -3.08 6.75
CA LEU A 39 -0.57 -4.40 7.09
C LEU A 39 -0.49 -5.39 5.94
N ILE A 40 -0.63 -4.91 4.71
CA ILE A 40 -0.68 -5.74 3.51
C ILE A 40 0.54 -6.66 3.34
N PRO A 41 1.79 -6.26 3.63
CA PRO A 41 2.94 -7.16 3.48
C PRO A 41 2.89 -8.40 4.39
N ASP A 42 2.24 -8.28 5.56
CA ASP A 42 2.16 -9.32 6.59
C ASP A 42 0.80 -10.04 6.61
N ASP A 43 -0.13 -9.69 5.72
CA ASP A 43 -1.47 -10.28 5.66
C ASP A 43 -1.41 -11.72 5.09
N PRO A 44 -1.95 -12.74 5.79
CA PRO A 44 -1.99 -14.11 5.27
C PRO A 44 -2.65 -14.25 3.90
N LEU A 45 -3.57 -13.33 3.55
CA LEU A 45 -4.21 -13.31 2.23
C LEU A 45 -3.21 -13.10 1.09
N VAL A 46 -2.04 -12.52 1.35
CA VAL A 46 -1.02 -12.27 0.33
C VAL A 46 0.10 -13.30 0.30
N ASP A 47 0.04 -14.36 1.11
CA ASP A 47 1.09 -15.37 1.19
C ASP A 47 1.44 -16.01 -0.16
N SER A 48 0.46 -16.13 -1.07
CA SER A 48 0.66 -16.69 -2.41
C SER A 48 1.45 -15.78 -3.37
N VAL A 49 1.58 -14.49 -3.05
CA VAL A 49 2.19 -13.47 -3.91
C VAL A 49 3.28 -12.64 -3.23
N LYS A 50 3.44 -12.73 -1.89
CA LYS A 50 4.30 -11.83 -1.10
C LYS A 50 5.78 -11.85 -1.47
N ASP A 51 6.29 -13.01 -1.90
CA ASP A 51 7.70 -13.18 -2.26
C ASP A 51 7.99 -12.83 -3.73
N ARG A 52 6.97 -12.43 -4.50
CA ARG A 52 7.15 -12.05 -5.91
C ARG A 52 7.85 -10.69 -6.02
N PRO A 53 8.85 -10.53 -6.92
CA PRO A 53 9.59 -9.28 -7.07
C PRO A 53 8.70 -8.05 -7.29
N GLU A 54 7.61 -8.21 -8.05
CA GLU A 54 6.65 -7.15 -8.36
C GLU A 54 5.88 -6.73 -7.11
N PHE A 55 5.46 -7.71 -6.30
CA PHE A 55 4.75 -7.45 -5.05
C PHE A 55 5.67 -6.77 -4.03
N VAL A 56 6.90 -7.26 -3.88
CA VAL A 56 7.93 -6.65 -3.01
C VAL A 56 8.24 -5.22 -3.47
N SER A 57 8.33 -4.98 -4.77
CA SER A 57 8.56 -3.64 -5.32
C SER A 57 7.40 -2.69 -5.00
N ALA A 58 6.16 -3.13 -5.24
CA ALA A 58 4.96 -2.32 -4.99
C ALA A 58 4.78 -1.98 -3.51
N THR A 59 4.97 -2.96 -2.62
CA THR A 59 4.86 -2.75 -1.16
C THR A 59 5.94 -1.80 -0.63
N LYS A 60 7.18 -1.89 -1.12
CA LYS A 60 8.24 -0.93 -0.77
C LYS A 60 7.93 0.49 -1.25
N LYS A 61 7.39 0.66 -2.46
CA LYS A 61 6.95 1.99 -2.96
C LYS A 61 5.87 2.58 -2.05
N LEU A 62 4.90 1.76 -1.67
CA LEU A 62 3.82 2.16 -0.76
C LEU A 62 4.35 2.59 0.61
N GLU A 63 5.24 1.79 1.21
CA GLU A 63 5.87 2.11 2.49
C GLU A 63 6.64 3.44 2.42
N ALA A 64 7.44 3.63 1.37
CA ALA A 64 8.18 4.88 1.17
C ALA A 64 7.23 6.08 1.04
N LYS A 65 6.14 5.95 0.27
CA LYS A 65 5.13 7.01 0.10
C LYS A 65 4.44 7.35 1.43
N PHE A 66 4.13 6.35 2.24
CA PHE A 66 3.53 6.51 3.57
C PHE A 66 4.45 7.30 4.51
N TRP A 67 5.72 6.88 4.66
CA TRP A 67 6.66 7.56 5.56
C TRP A 67 7.01 8.97 5.08
N ASN A 68 7.16 9.19 3.78
CA ASN A 68 7.41 10.52 3.24
C ASN A 68 6.22 11.47 3.47
N THR A 69 5.00 10.96 3.33
CA THR A 69 3.78 11.73 3.65
C THR A 69 3.73 12.09 5.13
N ASN A 70 3.99 11.14 6.02
CA ASN A 70 4.03 11.38 7.46
C ASN A 70 5.10 12.39 7.87
N LYS A 71 6.32 12.31 7.30
CA LYS A 71 7.38 13.32 7.53
C LYS A 71 6.94 14.72 7.11
N ARG A 72 6.26 14.85 5.97
CA ARG A 72 5.75 16.14 5.48
C ARG A 72 4.63 16.69 6.36
N ILE A 73 3.71 15.84 6.81
CA ILE A 73 2.63 16.22 7.74
C ILE A 73 3.24 16.69 9.06
N ARG A 74 4.16 15.91 9.64
CA ARG A 74 4.86 16.27 10.87
C ARG A 74 5.52 17.63 10.78
N LYS A 75 6.33 17.86 9.74
CA LYS A 75 7.00 19.14 9.51
C LYS A 75 6.01 20.31 9.45
N ARG A 76 4.88 20.14 8.75
CA ARG A 76 3.82 21.17 8.69
C ARG A 76 3.19 21.44 10.05
N LEU A 77 2.95 20.39 10.84
CA LEU A 77 2.40 20.56 12.19
C LEU A 77 3.38 21.29 13.12
N GLU A 78 4.68 20.97 13.03
CA GLU A 78 5.75 21.70 13.74
C GLU A 78 5.81 23.18 13.33
N GLU A 79 5.74 23.49 12.02
CA GLU A 79 5.70 24.87 11.48
C GLU A 79 4.45 25.64 11.91
N MET A 80 3.34 24.94 12.17
CA MET A 80 2.07 25.52 12.60
C MET A 80 1.91 25.59 14.13
N GLU A 81 2.91 25.15 14.91
CA GLU A 81 2.84 25.00 16.36
C GLU A 81 1.67 24.10 16.83
N LEU A 82 1.33 23.09 16.02
CA LEU A 82 0.28 22.10 16.30
C LEU A 82 0.84 20.74 16.75
N LEU A 83 2.16 20.63 16.94
CA LEU A 83 2.86 19.43 17.39
C LEU A 83 3.72 19.71 18.62
#